data_AF-A0A7L4AYK9-F1
#
_entry.id   AF-A0A7L4AYK9-F1
#
_cell.length_a   1.000
_cell.length_b   1.000
_cell.length_c   1.000
_cell.angle_alpha   90.00
_cell.angle_beta   90.00
_cell.angle_gamma   90.00
#
_symmetry.space_group_name_H-M   'P 1'
#
loop_
_entity.id
_entity.type
_entity.pdbx_description
1 polymer ?
#
loop_
_entity_poly.entity_id
_entity_poly.type
_entity_poly.pdbx_seq_one_letter_code
_entity_poly.pdbx_strand_id
1 'polypeptide(L)'
;IMSCGNDFVETLKKIGYPKADELNGEDFDWLFESLEDKSFLEWFCGNVNEQHVVSEKELQDFDSLLESGKPILEGNALDEVLKTLKPVDSKNSSQEEEKEEELKKLEDELQTLQKLKKLQVHRHNKLQMMISANSHMLQTLKIKEEEAHKDLKEGLQVFTAANNKLNNELLSLMDAAKKLASFFTASDSEQGSGPHPVFFSQLSLDKYLSQEEQNTAALTSYVKKHFHQGMSELVENSHEGSFHLADVSKQVTCDEADEVCEESQEIARLQTAYICAQHQLIQMQAKEESMNSAIKCVESMLQSLNNEDIGKQENLDAKISSLNDKISTIKQEITQISNEELLPLLKEKARLLSAPVVKGYLECQLAQQDCYTSRQDEICRHLIRQKTSFELIELACEMELKKHKEICCQLENLVESLKQSSNELQQRLQVITEQTQHAKPRNTISSNDGFSCRLYQLLEGEKPQQLFKTYERLEQMAQKLKQDCATAQDQLAASSQEQSRLVSKLKSDVDTLHDALYRGGNQIQLSSPELCEQFRQLEADLNQLNQLLMDLIADVKSKRNFLESNKLHQMERNLYVYFFKDEDHLKEMVEKLEQQSEAKAKARVLEN
;
A
#
# COMPACT_ATOMS: atom_id res chain seq x y z
N ILE A 1 -34.90 28.59 -29.10
CA ILE A 1 -34.71 29.63 -30.14
C ILE A 1 -36.12 30.10 -30.45
N MET A 2 -36.45 31.33 -30.02
CA MET A 2 -37.76 31.93 -30.32
C MET A 2 -37.77 32.28 -31.80
N SER A 3 -38.81 31.88 -32.53
CA SER A 3 -38.96 32.15 -33.96
C SER A 3 -39.49 33.58 -34.13
N CYS A 4 -38.60 34.52 -34.46
CA CYS A 4 -38.94 35.93 -34.63
C CYS A 4 -39.70 36.20 -35.94
N GLY A 5 -39.54 35.33 -36.95
CA GLY A 5 -40.24 35.40 -38.22
C GLY A 5 -41.75 35.09 -38.10
N ASN A 6 -42.16 34.28 -37.12
CA ASN A 6 -43.58 34.08 -36.82
C ASN A 6 -44.24 35.35 -36.26
N ASP A 7 -43.54 36.07 -35.37
CA ASP A 7 -44.03 37.35 -34.82
C ASP A 7 -44.21 38.40 -35.94
N PHE A 8 -43.33 38.37 -36.95
CA PHE A 8 -43.44 39.23 -38.13
C PHE A 8 -44.68 38.92 -38.98
N VAL A 9 -44.92 37.64 -39.30
CA VAL A 9 -46.11 37.23 -40.06
C VAL A 9 -47.39 37.48 -39.27
N GLU A 10 -47.38 37.31 -37.94
CA GLU A 10 -48.52 37.63 -37.08
C GLU A 10 -48.82 39.14 -37.07
N THR A 11 -47.79 39.97 -37.05
CA THR A 11 -47.94 41.44 -37.17
C THR A 11 -48.50 41.83 -38.54
N LEU A 12 -48.05 41.18 -39.63
CA LEU A 12 -48.61 41.37 -40.98
C LEU A 12 -50.09 40.98 -41.08
N LYS A 13 -50.51 39.94 -40.36
CA LYS A 13 -51.93 39.54 -40.24
C LYS A 13 -52.72 40.59 -39.46
N LYS A 14 -52.19 41.07 -38.34
CA LYS A 14 -52.82 42.13 -37.53
C LYS A 14 -53.04 43.40 -38.34
N ILE A 15 -52.12 43.81 -39.19
CA ILE A 15 -52.29 45.00 -40.05
C ILE A 15 -53.14 44.75 -41.31
N GLY A 16 -53.70 43.54 -41.50
CA GLY A 16 -54.62 43.24 -42.59
C GLY A 16 -53.97 43.08 -43.97
N TYR A 17 -52.70 42.66 -44.06
CA TYR A 17 -52.02 42.45 -45.34
C TYR A 17 -52.67 41.29 -46.15
N PRO A 18 -53.12 41.51 -47.40
CA PRO A 18 -54.03 40.59 -48.10
C PRO A 18 -53.46 39.21 -48.48
N LYS A 19 -52.14 39.00 -48.37
CA LYS A 19 -51.49 37.69 -48.58
C LYS A 19 -50.83 37.12 -47.33
N ALA A 20 -51.10 37.70 -46.16
CA ALA A 20 -50.41 37.32 -44.92
C ALA A 20 -50.71 35.87 -44.49
N ASP A 21 -51.85 35.30 -44.91
CA ASP A 21 -52.21 33.91 -44.62
C ASP A 21 -51.49 32.87 -45.49
N GLU A 22 -50.85 33.29 -46.59
CA GLU A 22 -50.07 32.43 -47.48
C GLU A 22 -48.57 32.40 -47.11
N LEU A 23 -48.14 33.21 -46.13
CA LEU A 23 -46.75 33.34 -45.72
C LEU A 23 -46.42 32.44 -44.51
N ASN A 24 -45.31 31.73 -44.58
CA ASN A 24 -44.78 30.94 -43.45
C ASN A 24 -43.72 31.75 -42.70
N GLY A 25 -43.82 31.86 -41.37
CA GLY A 25 -42.88 32.66 -40.57
C GLY A 25 -41.44 32.13 -40.55
N GLU A 26 -41.24 30.83 -40.76
CA GLU A 26 -39.91 30.21 -40.84
C GLU A 26 -39.09 30.72 -42.05
N ASP A 27 -39.77 31.12 -43.14
CA ASP A 27 -39.12 31.68 -44.34
C ASP A 27 -38.59 33.11 -44.10
N PHE A 28 -38.94 33.75 -42.98
CA PHE A 28 -38.56 35.12 -42.62
C PHE A 28 -37.64 35.20 -41.40
N ASP A 29 -37.29 34.08 -40.75
CA ASP A 29 -36.39 34.07 -39.59
C ASP A 29 -34.99 34.64 -39.95
N TRP A 30 -34.53 34.44 -41.20
CA TRP A 30 -33.25 34.99 -41.68
C TRP A 30 -33.19 36.53 -41.69
N LEU A 31 -34.34 37.22 -41.79
CA LEU A 31 -34.41 38.67 -41.80
C LEU A 31 -33.96 39.28 -40.45
N PHE A 32 -34.14 38.52 -39.36
CA PHE A 32 -33.79 38.92 -37.99
C PHE A 32 -32.34 38.60 -37.62
N GLU A 33 -31.57 37.97 -38.52
CA GLU A 33 -30.15 37.67 -38.30
C GLU A 33 -29.24 38.86 -38.67
N SER A 34 -29.71 39.81 -39.50
CA SER A 34 -28.95 41.04 -39.80
C SER A 34 -29.05 42.02 -38.62
N LEU A 35 -27.91 42.51 -38.11
CA LEU A 35 -27.88 43.43 -36.96
C LEU A 35 -28.49 44.80 -37.28
N GLU A 36 -28.48 45.20 -38.55
CA GLU A 36 -28.98 46.51 -39.01
C GLU A 36 -30.52 46.51 -39.10
N ASP A 37 -31.13 45.43 -39.61
CA ASP A 37 -32.59 45.36 -39.78
C ASP A 37 -33.31 44.85 -38.53
N LYS A 38 -32.61 44.08 -37.66
CA LYS A 38 -33.20 43.51 -36.44
C LYS A 38 -33.84 44.56 -35.52
N SER A 39 -33.17 45.69 -35.31
CA SER A 39 -33.69 46.74 -34.42
C SER A 39 -34.99 47.34 -34.95
N PHE A 40 -35.10 47.49 -36.28
CA PHE A 40 -36.31 47.97 -36.93
C PHE A 40 -37.42 46.90 -36.92
N LEU A 41 -37.09 45.65 -37.22
CA LEU A 41 -38.07 44.54 -37.26
C LEU A 41 -38.64 44.22 -35.87
N GLU A 42 -37.81 44.24 -34.82
CA GLU A 42 -38.29 44.11 -33.44
C GLU A 42 -39.21 45.29 -33.05
N TRP A 43 -38.86 46.52 -33.46
CA TRP A 43 -39.74 47.67 -33.25
C TRP A 43 -41.06 47.54 -34.02
N PHE A 44 -41.03 47.09 -35.28
CA PHE A 44 -42.20 46.92 -36.13
C PHE A 44 -43.17 45.89 -35.54
N CYS A 45 -42.66 44.71 -35.15
CA CYS A 45 -43.48 43.65 -34.55
C CYS A 45 -44.02 44.03 -33.16
N GLY A 46 -43.33 44.92 -32.45
CA GLY A 46 -43.74 45.35 -31.10
C GLY A 46 -44.72 46.53 -31.08
N ASN A 47 -44.69 47.41 -32.09
CA ASN A 47 -45.40 48.70 -32.01
C ASN A 47 -46.45 48.93 -33.11
N VAL A 48 -46.38 48.21 -34.23
CA VAL A 48 -47.36 48.39 -35.32
C VAL A 48 -48.56 47.46 -35.10
N ASN A 49 -49.76 48.01 -35.19
CA ASN A 49 -51.03 47.28 -35.01
C ASN A 49 -52.13 47.86 -35.92
N GLU A 50 -53.35 47.31 -35.82
CA GLU A 50 -54.55 47.72 -36.58
C GLU A 50 -54.82 49.23 -36.57
N GLN A 51 -54.42 49.96 -35.52
CA GLN A 51 -54.65 51.41 -35.38
C GLN A 51 -53.70 52.26 -36.24
N HIS A 52 -52.62 51.66 -36.76
CA HIS A 52 -51.62 52.33 -37.59
C HIS A 52 -51.87 52.11 -39.09
N VAL A 53 -52.97 51.44 -39.45
CA VAL A 53 -53.37 51.15 -40.82
C VAL A 53 -54.54 52.06 -41.17
N VAL A 54 -54.35 52.90 -42.18
CA VAL A 54 -55.40 53.80 -42.66
C VAL A 54 -56.51 52.96 -43.27
N SER A 55 -57.72 53.07 -42.73
CA SER A 55 -58.88 52.37 -43.26
C SER A 55 -59.36 52.98 -44.57
N GLU A 56 -60.03 52.21 -45.44
CA GLU A 56 -60.58 52.70 -46.72
C GLU A 56 -61.54 53.89 -46.54
N LYS A 57 -62.20 54.00 -45.37
CA LYS A 57 -63.02 55.16 -45.00
C LYS A 57 -62.19 56.40 -44.68
N GLU A 58 -61.11 56.26 -43.93
CA GLU A 58 -60.20 57.36 -43.61
C GLU A 58 -59.44 57.84 -44.85
N LEU A 59 -59.17 56.94 -45.80
CA LEU A 59 -58.60 57.25 -47.11
C LEU A 59 -59.60 58.04 -47.96
N GLN A 60 -60.88 57.65 -47.97
CA GLN A 60 -61.95 58.43 -48.61
C GLN A 60 -62.22 59.78 -47.93
N ASP A 61 -62.12 59.85 -46.60
CA ASP A 61 -62.24 61.10 -45.84
C ASP A 61 -61.04 62.04 -46.10
N PHE A 62 -59.83 61.48 -46.28
CA PHE A 62 -58.63 62.22 -46.66
C PHE A 62 -58.69 62.69 -48.13
N ASP A 63 -59.14 61.84 -49.05
CA ASP A 63 -59.38 62.23 -50.46
C ASP A 63 -60.47 63.30 -50.54
N SER A 64 -61.54 63.20 -49.73
CA SER A 64 -62.57 64.25 -49.59
C SER A 64 -61.99 65.54 -49.00
N LEU A 65 -61.00 65.45 -48.11
CA LEU A 65 -60.30 66.60 -47.54
C LEU A 65 -59.40 67.28 -48.59
N LEU A 66 -58.71 66.51 -49.42
CA LEU A 66 -57.91 66.99 -50.56
C LEU A 66 -58.78 67.65 -51.63
N GLU A 67 -59.93 67.05 -51.96
CA GLU A 67 -60.91 67.63 -52.90
C GLU A 67 -61.59 68.90 -52.34
N SER A 68 -61.63 69.08 -51.02
CA SER A 68 -62.22 70.26 -50.35
C SER A 68 -61.37 71.54 -50.44
N GLY A 69 -60.13 71.46 -50.94
CA GLY A 69 -59.27 72.62 -51.22
C GLY A 69 -58.82 73.45 -50.00
N LYS A 70 -58.95 72.91 -48.78
CA LYS A 70 -58.46 73.57 -47.55
C LYS A 70 -56.96 73.26 -47.33
N PRO A 71 -56.16 74.19 -46.79
CA PRO A 71 -54.76 73.93 -46.49
C PRO A 71 -54.64 72.89 -45.38
N ILE A 72 -53.98 71.77 -45.69
CA ILE A 72 -53.67 70.70 -44.75
C ILE A 72 -52.42 71.11 -43.97
N LEU A 73 -52.47 71.00 -42.64
CA LEU A 73 -51.36 71.35 -41.75
C LEU A 73 -50.31 70.24 -41.78
N GLU A 74 -49.27 70.41 -42.59
CA GLU A 74 -48.17 69.44 -42.73
C GLU A 74 -46.82 70.03 -42.29
N GLY A 75 -45.98 69.18 -41.70
CA GLY A 75 -44.60 69.49 -41.32
C GLY A 75 -44.48 70.67 -40.36
N ASN A 76 -43.60 71.61 -40.67
CA ASN A 76 -43.18 72.71 -39.80
C ASN A 76 -44.33 73.60 -39.29
N ALA A 77 -45.48 73.64 -39.99
CA ALA A 77 -46.66 74.40 -39.55
C ALA A 77 -47.43 73.71 -38.40
N LEU A 78 -47.38 72.38 -38.31
CA LEU A 78 -47.95 71.61 -37.20
C LEU A 78 -47.06 71.71 -35.95
N ASP A 79 -45.74 71.71 -36.14
CA ASP A 79 -44.76 71.91 -35.05
C ASP A 79 -44.87 73.31 -34.40
N GLU A 80 -45.19 74.35 -35.17
CA GLU A 80 -45.46 75.70 -34.64
C GLU A 80 -46.78 75.76 -33.82
N VAL A 81 -47.79 74.98 -34.21
CA VAL A 81 -49.06 74.88 -33.45
C VAL A 81 -48.86 74.07 -32.16
N LEU A 82 -48.06 73.00 -32.19
CA LEU A 82 -47.71 72.23 -31.00
C LEU A 82 -46.81 73.02 -30.02
N LYS A 83 -45.96 73.91 -30.51
CA LYS A 83 -45.19 74.85 -29.67
C LYS A 83 -46.05 75.96 -29.04
N THR A 84 -47.18 76.31 -29.64
CA THR A 84 -48.09 77.35 -29.11
C THR A 84 -49.14 76.80 -28.14
N LEU A 85 -49.32 75.48 -28.08
CA LEU A 85 -50.04 74.77 -27.00
C LEU A 85 -49.14 74.65 -25.76
N LYS A 86 -48.92 75.76 -25.05
CA LYS A 86 -48.42 75.72 -23.67
C LYS A 86 -49.50 75.14 -22.73
N PRO A 87 -49.16 74.27 -21.77
CA PRO A 87 -50.11 73.89 -20.74
C PRO A 87 -50.50 75.13 -19.95
N VAL A 88 -51.80 75.29 -19.74
CA VAL A 88 -52.42 76.43 -19.06
C VAL A 88 -51.75 76.66 -17.70
N ASP A 89 -51.12 77.82 -17.57
CA ASP A 89 -50.53 78.36 -16.34
C ASP A 89 -51.61 78.50 -15.25
N SER A 90 -51.69 77.52 -14.36
CA SER A 90 -52.38 77.66 -13.07
C SER A 90 -51.42 78.32 -12.08
N LYS A 91 -51.55 79.64 -11.93
CA LYS A 91 -50.98 80.44 -10.83
C LYS A 91 -51.09 79.71 -9.49
N ASN A 92 -49.97 79.22 -8.95
CA ASN A 92 -49.73 78.94 -7.54
C ASN A 92 -48.21 79.02 -7.29
N SER A 93 -47.71 80.21 -6.99
CA SER A 93 -46.29 80.53 -6.79
C SER A 93 -45.70 80.01 -5.46
N SER A 94 -46.25 78.94 -4.90
CA SER A 94 -45.73 78.27 -3.69
C SER A 94 -45.29 76.83 -3.95
N GLN A 95 -45.62 76.25 -5.12
CA GLN A 95 -45.23 74.87 -5.47
C GLN A 95 -43.99 74.77 -6.37
N GLU A 96 -43.53 75.87 -6.97
CA GLU A 96 -42.33 75.85 -7.83
C GLU A 96 -41.04 75.72 -7.02
N GLU A 97 -40.93 76.39 -5.88
CA GLU A 97 -39.78 76.22 -4.96
C GLU A 97 -39.75 74.80 -4.36
N GLU A 98 -40.90 74.23 -3.99
CA GLU A 98 -40.99 72.85 -3.51
C GLU A 98 -40.62 71.83 -4.60
N LYS A 99 -41.10 72.02 -5.83
CA LYS A 99 -40.74 71.14 -6.97
C LYS A 99 -39.28 71.27 -7.37
N GLU A 100 -38.71 72.47 -7.30
CA GLU A 100 -37.30 72.69 -7.62
C GLU A 100 -36.37 72.17 -6.51
N GLU A 101 -36.79 72.25 -5.23
CA GLU A 101 -36.13 71.53 -4.13
C GLU A 101 -36.28 70.00 -4.24
N GLU A 102 -37.45 69.49 -4.65
CA GLU A 102 -37.68 68.06 -4.88
C GLU A 102 -36.86 67.55 -6.07
N LEU A 103 -36.78 68.31 -7.16
CA LEU A 103 -35.92 68.00 -8.31
C LEU A 103 -34.45 67.99 -7.91
N LYS A 104 -34.02 68.94 -7.07
CA LYS A 104 -32.65 68.98 -6.55
C LYS A 104 -32.35 67.79 -5.62
N LYS A 105 -33.31 67.39 -4.76
CA LYS A 105 -33.22 66.17 -3.94
C LYS A 105 -33.14 64.92 -4.81
N LEU A 106 -33.93 64.82 -5.87
CA LEU A 106 -33.88 63.71 -6.83
C LEU A 106 -32.55 63.67 -7.59
N GLU A 107 -32.01 64.82 -8.01
CA GLU A 107 -30.71 64.93 -8.68
C GLU A 107 -29.57 64.49 -7.75
N ASP A 108 -29.61 64.93 -6.49
CA ASP A 108 -28.67 64.51 -5.45
C ASP A 108 -28.79 63.00 -5.17
N GLU A 109 -30.01 62.47 -5.08
CA GLU A 109 -30.27 61.03 -4.92
C GLU A 109 -29.74 60.23 -6.11
N LEU A 110 -29.98 60.69 -7.35
CA LEU A 110 -29.48 60.08 -8.58
C LEU A 110 -27.94 60.09 -8.59
N GLN A 111 -27.30 61.17 -8.17
CA GLN A 111 -25.84 61.20 -7.98
C GLN A 111 -25.37 60.20 -6.92
N THR A 112 -26.07 60.05 -5.80
CA THR A 112 -25.70 59.06 -4.77
C THR A 112 -25.86 57.62 -5.28
N LEU A 113 -26.93 57.34 -6.02
CA LEU A 113 -27.19 56.05 -6.65
C LEU A 113 -26.17 55.72 -7.73
N GLN A 114 -25.74 56.71 -8.53
CA GLN A 114 -24.65 56.54 -9.48
C GLN A 114 -23.31 56.24 -8.79
N LYS A 115 -23.00 56.92 -7.69
CA LYS A 115 -21.81 56.62 -6.87
C LYS A 115 -21.87 55.21 -6.28
N LEU A 116 -23.04 54.80 -5.78
CA LEU A 116 -23.28 53.45 -5.27
C LEU A 116 -23.10 52.38 -6.36
N LYS A 117 -23.67 52.60 -7.55
CA LYS A 117 -23.51 51.72 -8.72
C LYS A 117 -22.04 51.58 -9.12
N LYS A 118 -21.29 52.68 -9.19
CA LYS A 118 -19.84 52.65 -9.48
C LYS A 118 -19.07 51.84 -8.44
N LEU A 119 -19.40 52.01 -7.16
CA LEU A 119 -18.80 51.24 -6.07
C LEU A 119 -19.12 49.74 -6.18
N GLN A 120 -20.38 49.40 -6.52
CA GLN A 120 -20.81 48.01 -6.68
C GLN A 120 -20.15 47.33 -7.88
N VAL A 121 -20.03 48.02 -9.01
CA VAL A 121 -19.28 47.55 -10.18
C VAL A 121 -17.80 47.35 -9.83
N HIS A 122 -17.19 48.28 -9.09
CA HIS A 122 -15.80 48.13 -8.65
C HIS A 122 -15.61 46.91 -7.74
N ARG A 123 -16.52 46.68 -6.77
CA ARG A 123 -16.51 45.50 -5.92
C ARG A 123 -16.69 44.21 -6.72
N HIS A 124 -17.61 44.20 -7.69
CA HIS A 124 -17.84 43.05 -8.57
C HIS A 124 -16.59 42.73 -9.39
N ASN A 125 -15.99 43.73 -10.06
CA ASN A 125 -14.76 43.53 -10.83
C ASN A 125 -13.61 43.02 -9.95
N LYS A 126 -13.48 43.53 -8.72
CA LYS A 126 -12.48 43.05 -7.76
C LYS A 126 -12.72 41.59 -7.35
N LEU A 127 -13.97 41.21 -7.10
CA LEU A 127 -14.34 39.82 -6.80
C LEU A 127 -14.07 38.91 -8.00
N GLN A 128 -14.41 39.34 -9.22
CA GLN A 128 -14.18 38.57 -10.43
C GLN A 128 -12.68 38.34 -10.69
N MET A 129 -11.84 39.35 -10.46
CA MET A 129 -10.39 39.20 -10.51
C MET A 129 -9.88 38.18 -9.47
N MET A 130 -10.41 38.19 -8.25
CA MET A 130 -10.07 37.19 -7.23
C MET A 130 -10.54 35.78 -7.62
N ILE A 131 -11.74 35.63 -8.18
CA ILE A 131 -12.24 34.35 -8.67
C ILE A 131 -11.33 33.79 -9.76
N SER A 132 -10.95 34.61 -10.74
CA SER A 132 -10.05 34.21 -11.82
C SER A 132 -8.66 33.81 -11.29
N ALA A 133 -8.10 34.59 -10.36
CA ALA A 133 -6.81 34.28 -9.74
C ALA A 133 -6.86 32.97 -8.93
N ASN A 134 -7.90 32.77 -8.13
CA ASN A 134 -8.10 31.55 -7.36
C ASN A 134 -8.32 30.34 -8.27
N SER A 135 -9.08 30.49 -9.36
CA SER A 135 -9.30 29.42 -10.34
C SER A 135 -8.00 28.99 -11.00
N HIS A 136 -7.15 29.95 -11.41
CA HIS A 136 -5.84 29.65 -11.97
C HIS A 136 -4.93 28.95 -10.95
N MET A 137 -4.95 29.40 -9.69
CA MET A 137 -4.17 28.78 -8.61
C MET A 137 -4.64 27.34 -8.33
N LEU A 138 -5.96 27.11 -8.31
CA LEU A 138 -6.55 25.77 -8.16
C LEU A 138 -6.12 24.84 -9.29
N GLN A 139 -6.16 25.32 -10.54
CA GLN A 139 -5.74 24.54 -11.70
C GLN A 139 -4.24 24.21 -11.65
N THR A 140 -3.40 25.17 -11.25
CA THR A 140 -1.97 24.94 -11.05
C THR A 140 -1.70 23.92 -9.95
N LEU A 141 -2.42 23.99 -8.83
CA LEU A 141 -2.31 23.02 -7.74
C LEU A 141 -2.74 21.63 -8.19
N LYS A 142 -3.81 21.53 -8.98
CA LYS A 142 -4.30 20.26 -9.53
C LYS A 142 -3.27 19.59 -10.45
N ILE A 143 -2.60 20.36 -11.31
CA ILE A 143 -1.52 19.83 -12.16
C ILE A 143 -0.37 19.29 -11.29
N LYS A 144 0.03 20.03 -10.25
CA LYS A 144 1.08 19.57 -9.32
C LYS A 144 0.68 18.33 -8.53
N GLU A 145 -0.59 18.22 -8.15
CA GLU A 145 -1.15 17.04 -7.49
C GLU A 145 -1.10 15.81 -8.43
N GLU A 146 -1.53 15.98 -9.68
CA GLU A 146 -1.49 14.92 -10.69
C GLU A 146 -0.05 14.46 -10.98
N GLU A 147 0.90 15.41 -11.07
CA GLU A 147 2.34 15.12 -11.22
C GLU A 147 2.90 14.37 -10.01
N ALA A 148 2.64 14.85 -8.78
CA ALA A 148 3.09 14.16 -7.57
C ALA A 148 2.46 12.76 -7.42
N HIS A 149 1.19 12.60 -7.81
CA HIS A 149 0.52 11.30 -7.81
C HIS A 149 1.13 10.34 -8.85
N LYS A 150 1.51 10.85 -10.02
CA LYS A 150 2.22 10.08 -11.04
C LYS A 150 3.59 9.62 -10.51
N ASP A 151 4.38 10.53 -9.94
CA ASP A 151 5.70 10.22 -9.38
C ASP A 151 5.60 9.19 -8.24
N LEU A 152 4.60 9.34 -7.36
CA LEU A 152 4.33 8.37 -6.30
C LEU A 152 4.01 6.98 -6.87
N LYS A 153 3.17 6.92 -7.90
CA LYS A 153 2.79 5.66 -8.55
C LYS A 153 3.98 4.98 -9.21
N GLU A 154 4.82 5.74 -9.91
CA GLU A 154 6.07 5.24 -10.51
C GLU A 154 7.04 4.74 -9.44
N GLY A 155 7.26 5.52 -8.38
CA GLY A 155 8.09 5.12 -7.24
C GLY A 155 7.59 3.84 -6.56
N LEU A 156 6.26 3.72 -6.37
CA LEU A 156 5.63 2.54 -5.76
C LEU A 156 5.76 1.31 -6.65
N GLN A 157 5.65 1.46 -7.97
CA GLN A 157 5.90 0.36 -8.92
C GLN A 157 7.35 -0.13 -8.85
N VAL A 158 8.33 0.78 -8.86
CA VAL A 158 9.75 0.44 -8.73
C VAL A 158 10.03 -0.26 -7.40
N PHE A 159 9.50 0.28 -6.29
CA PHE A 159 9.63 -0.33 -4.97
C PHE A 159 9.02 -1.73 -4.91
N THR A 160 7.81 -1.90 -5.45
CA THR A 160 7.12 -3.20 -5.48
C THR A 160 7.91 -4.22 -6.31
N ALA A 161 8.44 -3.82 -7.47
CA ALA A 161 9.28 -4.68 -8.30
C ALA A 161 10.57 -5.09 -7.57
N ALA A 162 11.24 -4.15 -6.90
CA ALA A 162 12.44 -4.43 -6.11
C ALA A 162 12.13 -5.37 -4.93
N ASN A 163 11.02 -5.17 -4.23
CA ASN A 163 10.59 -6.02 -3.12
C ASN A 163 10.27 -7.45 -3.59
N ASN A 164 9.58 -7.60 -4.72
CA ASN A 164 9.31 -8.92 -5.32
C ASN A 164 10.61 -9.62 -5.73
N LYS A 165 11.56 -8.89 -6.30
CA LYS A 165 12.88 -9.43 -6.65
C LYS A 165 13.63 -9.93 -5.40
N LEU A 166 13.69 -9.10 -4.34
CA LEU A 166 14.33 -9.47 -3.07
C LEU A 166 13.68 -10.71 -2.45
N ASN A 167 12.35 -10.78 -2.42
CA ASN A 167 11.62 -11.95 -1.91
C ASN A 167 11.95 -13.22 -2.69
N ASN A 168 12.05 -13.14 -4.02
CA ASN A 168 12.44 -14.28 -4.85
C ASN A 168 13.90 -14.71 -4.58
N GLU A 169 14.82 -13.76 -4.41
CA GLU A 169 16.21 -14.04 -4.05
C GLU A 169 16.31 -14.69 -2.65
N LEU A 170 15.52 -14.24 -1.67
CA LEU A 170 15.44 -14.83 -0.34
C LEU A 170 14.87 -16.26 -0.36
N LEU A 171 13.85 -16.52 -1.19
CA LEU A 171 13.32 -17.87 -1.39
C LEU A 171 14.36 -18.80 -2.02
N SER A 172 15.06 -18.32 -3.07
CA SER A 172 16.16 -19.05 -3.70
C SER A 172 17.28 -19.35 -2.71
N LEU A 173 17.66 -18.38 -1.87
CA LEU A 173 18.65 -18.57 -0.81
C LEU A 173 18.18 -19.59 0.23
N MET A 174 16.90 -19.54 0.63
CA MET A 174 16.32 -20.51 1.56
C MET A 174 16.36 -21.94 0.96
N ASP A 175 16.03 -22.10 -0.31
CA ASP A 175 16.06 -23.40 -0.97
C ASP A 175 17.49 -23.91 -1.17
N ALA A 176 18.44 -23.01 -1.48
CA ALA A 176 19.87 -23.35 -1.49
C ALA A 176 20.36 -23.77 -0.10
N ALA A 177 19.94 -23.10 0.98
CA ALA A 177 20.27 -23.46 2.35
C ALA A 177 19.66 -24.81 2.75
N LYS A 178 18.40 -25.09 2.36
CA LYS A 178 17.77 -26.42 2.54
C LYS A 178 18.54 -27.50 1.80
N LYS A 179 18.95 -27.23 0.55
CA LYS A 179 19.75 -28.17 -0.23
C LYS A 179 21.11 -28.42 0.43
N LEU A 180 21.77 -27.38 0.93
CA LEU A 180 23.01 -27.52 1.69
C LEU A 180 22.81 -28.38 2.95
N ALA A 181 21.77 -28.09 3.73
CA ALA A 181 21.44 -28.86 4.93
C ALA A 181 21.16 -30.34 4.60
N SER A 182 20.50 -30.61 3.47
CA SER A 182 20.20 -31.98 3.04
C SER A 182 21.43 -32.85 2.84
N PHE A 183 22.58 -32.27 2.47
CA PHE A 183 23.84 -33.01 2.34
C PHE A 183 24.39 -33.49 3.69
N PHE A 184 24.08 -32.80 4.79
CA PHE A 184 24.51 -33.16 6.14
C PHE A 184 23.50 -34.06 6.88
N THR A 185 22.22 -34.07 6.45
CA THR A 185 21.16 -34.88 7.08
C THR A 185 20.85 -36.18 6.35
N ALA A 186 21.48 -36.45 5.21
CA ALA A 186 21.31 -37.69 4.47
C ALA A 186 22.03 -38.84 5.18
N SER A 187 21.35 -39.43 6.15
CA SER A 187 21.74 -40.69 6.79
C SER A 187 20.89 -41.83 6.22
N ASP A 188 21.57 -42.88 5.75
CA ASP A 188 21.14 -44.27 5.74
C ASP A 188 19.84 -44.64 5.00
N SER A 189 19.70 -44.27 3.72
CA SER A 189 18.79 -45.04 2.84
C SER A 189 19.55 -46.21 2.23
N GLU A 190 19.48 -47.39 2.85
CA GLU A 190 20.02 -48.68 2.36
C GLU A 190 19.42 -49.18 1.03
N GLN A 191 18.63 -48.38 0.32
CA GLN A 191 17.94 -48.79 -0.89
C GLN A 191 18.35 -47.94 -2.10
N GLY A 192 19.40 -48.41 -2.78
CA GLY A 192 19.55 -48.52 -4.25
C GLY A 192 19.31 -47.31 -5.17
N SER A 193 18.91 -46.16 -4.64
CA SER A 193 18.53 -44.95 -5.39
C SER A 193 18.82 -43.66 -4.59
N GLY A 194 19.56 -43.77 -3.48
CA GLY A 194 19.97 -42.64 -2.66
C GLY A 194 21.06 -41.79 -3.34
N PRO A 195 21.17 -40.49 -2.98
CA PRO A 195 22.16 -39.60 -3.56
C PRO A 195 23.57 -40.14 -3.31
N HIS A 196 24.43 -40.05 -4.34
CA HIS A 196 25.84 -40.38 -4.23
C HIS A 196 26.46 -39.68 -3.01
N PRO A 197 27.32 -40.38 -2.23
CA PRO A 197 27.98 -39.79 -1.07
C PRO A 197 28.72 -38.52 -1.50
N VAL A 198 28.33 -37.40 -0.90
CA VAL A 198 28.85 -36.06 -1.21
C VAL A 198 30.13 -35.80 -0.42
N PHE A 199 30.19 -36.34 0.79
CA PHE A 199 31.35 -36.26 1.68
C PHE A 199 32.10 -37.58 1.71
N PHE A 200 33.41 -37.49 1.88
CA PHE A 200 34.29 -38.63 2.10
C PHE A 200 33.89 -39.40 3.36
N SER A 201 33.44 -38.69 4.41
CA SER A 201 32.91 -39.31 5.64
C SER A 201 31.63 -40.15 5.44
N GLN A 202 30.93 -39.98 4.31
CA GLN A 202 29.73 -40.77 3.97
C GLN A 202 30.07 -42.07 3.21
N LEU A 203 31.32 -42.25 2.78
CA LEU A 203 31.76 -43.47 2.11
C LEU A 203 31.98 -44.59 3.14
N SER A 204 31.36 -45.76 2.90
CA SER A 204 31.68 -46.96 3.66
C SER A 204 33.13 -47.40 3.35
N LEU A 205 33.97 -47.39 4.39
CA LEU A 205 35.35 -47.87 4.34
C LEU A 205 35.45 -49.37 4.64
N ASP A 206 34.34 -50.05 4.92
CA ASP A 206 34.32 -51.44 5.42
C ASP A 206 35.02 -52.43 4.49
N LYS A 207 34.78 -52.30 3.17
CA LYS A 207 35.44 -53.13 2.16
C LYS A 207 36.94 -52.90 2.10
N TYR A 208 37.37 -51.65 2.26
CA TYR A 208 38.78 -51.28 2.26
C TYR A 208 39.47 -51.82 3.52
N LEU A 209 38.88 -51.58 4.70
CA LEU A 209 39.40 -52.08 5.98
C LEU A 209 39.48 -53.61 6.02
N SER A 210 38.46 -54.30 5.49
CA SER A 210 38.47 -55.77 5.37
C SER A 210 39.61 -56.26 4.48
N GLN A 211 39.91 -55.55 3.38
CA GLN A 211 41.03 -55.89 2.51
C GLN A 211 42.38 -55.62 3.18
N GLU A 212 42.52 -54.54 3.94
CA GLU A 212 43.74 -54.25 4.70
C GLU A 212 43.99 -55.28 5.81
N GLU A 213 42.94 -55.71 6.51
CA GLU A 213 43.04 -56.78 7.51
C GLU A 213 43.52 -58.10 6.87
N GLN A 214 42.97 -58.48 5.70
CA GLN A 214 43.43 -59.63 4.94
C GLN A 214 44.88 -59.49 4.50
N ASN A 215 45.30 -58.31 4.05
CA ASN A 215 46.69 -58.04 3.67
C ASN A 215 47.64 -58.20 4.86
N THR A 216 47.27 -57.68 6.04
CA THR A 216 48.06 -57.82 7.27
C THR A 216 48.14 -59.28 7.72
N ALA A 217 47.04 -60.04 7.62
CA ALA A 217 47.02 -61.47 7.93
C ALA A 217 47.92 -62.28 6.97
N ALA A 218 47.89 -61.96 5.67
CA ALA A 218 48.75 -62.56 4.66
C ALA A 218 50.24 -62.24 4.92
N LEU A 219 50.56 -60.98 5.23
CA LEU A 219 51.92 -60.56 5.56
C LEU A 219 52.43 -61.24 6.84
N THR A 220 51.59 -61.33 7.87
CA THR A 220 51.92 -62.05 9.11
C THR A 220 52.21 -63.54 8.85
N SER A 221 51.42 -64.16 7.97
CA SER A 221 51.63 -65.56 7.57
C SER A 221 52.92 -65.74 6.75
N TYR A 222 53.23 -64.78 5.85
CA TYR A 222 54.48 -64.74 5.09
C TYR A 222 55.70 -64.63 6.01
N VAL A 223 55.67 -63.70 6.97
CA VAL A 223 56.73 -63.54 7.98
C VAL A 223 56.92 -64.83 8.77
N LYS A 224 55.82 -65.45 9.25
CA LYS A 224 55.89 -66.73 9.96
C LYS A 224 56.53 -67.85 9.13
N LYS A 225 56.15 -67.99 7.87
CA LYS A 225 56.70 -69.01 7.00
C LYS A 225 58.19 -68.81 6.73
N HIS A 226 58.61 -67.58 6.39
CA HIS A 226 59.97 -67.34 5.91
C HIS A 226 60.99 -67.04 7.00
N PHE A 227 60.57 -66.53 8.15
CA PHE A 227 61.47 -66.19 9.27
C PHE A 227 61.34 -67.11 10.48
N HIS A 228 60.18 -67.73 10.74
CA HIS A 228 60.07 -68.68 11.85
C HIS A 228 60.27 -70.13 11.39
N GLN A 229 59.68 -70.54 10.27
CA GLN A 229 59.83 -71.91 9.77
C GLN A 229 61.10 -72.11 8.94
N GLY A 230 61.48 -71.13 8.12
CA GLY A 230 62.77 -71.16 7.40
C GLY A 230 64.00 -71.17 8.32
N MET A 231 63.90 -70.63 9.53
CA MET A 231 64.95 -70.75 10.56
C MET A 231 64.98 -72.16 11.16
N SER A 232 63.82 -72.81 11.34
CA SER A 232 63.73 -74.17 11.91
C SER A 232 64.22 -75.26 10.94
N GLU A 233 63.90 -75.19 9.64
CA GLU A 233 64.36 -76.17 8.64
C GLU A 233 65.87 -76.07 8.34
N LEU A 234 66.48 -74.90 8.58
CA LEU A 234 67.92 -74.72 8.43
C LEU A 234 68.69 -75.13 9.69
N VAL A 235 68.08 -74.96 10.87
CA VAL A 235 68.59 -75.44 12.16
C VAL A 235 68.54 -76.97 12.27
N GLU A 236 67.62 -77.66 11.58
CA GLU A 236 67.68 -79.15 11.52
C GLU A 236 68.86 -79.68 10.69
N ASN A 237 69.46 -78.87 9.80
CA ASN A 237 70.64 -79.25 9.03
C ASN A 237 71.97 -78.78 9.66
N SER A 238 71.91 -78.06 10.79
CA SER A 238 73.07 -77.61 11.55
C SER A 238 72.74 -77.66 13.04
N HIS A 239 73.22 -78.70 13.73
CA HIS A 239 72.93 -78.94 15.14
C HIS A 239 73.19 -77.69 15.99
N GLU A 240 72.10 -77.18 16.58
CA GLU A 240 71.98 -76.73 17.97
C GLU A 240 73.18 -75.96 18.54
N GLY A 241 73.42 -74.73 18.05
CA GLY A 241 74.32 -73.80 18.75
C GLY A 241 74.53 -72.41 18.16
N SER A 242 74.42 -72.18 16.86
CA SER A 242 75.15 -71.04 16.23
C SER A 242 74.32 -69.91 15.62
N PHE A 243 73.02 -69.79 15.89
CA PHE A 243 72.23 -68.68 15.33
C PHE A 243 71.46 -67.89 16.39
N HIS A 244 72.20 -67.26 17.30
CA HIS A 244 71.69 -66.09 17.99
C HIS A 244 72.06 -64.83 17.20
N LEU A 245 71.07 -64.29 16.48
CA LEU A 245 71.06 -62.88 16.08
C LEU A 245 71.32 -62.05 17.34
N ALA A 246 72.50 -61.46 17.43
CA ALA A 246 72.91 -60.63 18.54
C ALA A 246 71.90 -59.48 18.71
N ASP A 247 71.14 -59.54 19.79
CA ASP A 247 70.43 -58.42 20.37
C ASP A 247 71.47 -57.40 20.84
N VAL A 248 71.61 -56.28 20.12
CA VAL A 248 72.62 -55.23 20.34
C VAL A 248 72.43 -54.50 21.69
N SER A 249 71.49 -54.92 22.53
CA SER A 249 71.16 -54.25 23.80
C SER A 249 71.86 -54.80 25.05
N LYS A 250 72.65 -55.88 25.00
CA LYS A 250 73.29 -56.41 26.23
C LYS A 250 74.81 -56.50 26.10
N GLN A 251 75.43 -55.51 26.72
CA GLN A 251 76.85 -55.47 27.10
C GLN A 251 77.17 -56.68 27.97
N VAL A 252 77.80 -57.70 27.38
CA VAL A 252 78.33 -58.87 28.09
C VAL A 252 79.84 -58.79 28.06
N THR A 253 80.41 -58.70 29.25
CA THR A 253 81.82 -58.89 29.57
C THR A 253 82.32 -60.22 29.04
N CYS A 254 83.39 -60.18 28.25
CA CYS A 254 84.19 -61.31 27.82
C CYS A 254 84.55 -62.24 29.00
N ASP A 255 84.20 -63.51 28.87
CA ASP A 255 85.10 -64.61 29.24
C ASP A 255 85.40 -65.35 27.93
N GLU A 256 86.58 -65.06 27.38
CA GLU A 256 87.14 -65.63 26.16
C GLU A 256 87.81 -66.97 26.51
N ALA A 257 87.33 -68.09 25.95
CA ALA A 257 88.21 -69.22 25.61
C ALA A 257 87.61 -70.33 24.74
N ASP A 258 86.29 -70.58 24.69
CA ASP A 258 85.82 -71.93 24.27
C ASP A 258 84.70 -71.98 23.23
N GLU A 259 84.65 -71.02 22.30
CA GLU A 259 83.76 -71.13 21.13
C GLU A 259 84.49 -70.81 19.83
N VAL A 260 85.58 -71.55 19.57
CA VAL A 260 86.13 -71.61 18.21
C VAL A 260 85.16 -72.44 17.37
N CYS A 261 84.40 -71.76 16.50
CA CYS A 261 83.49 -72.32 15.48
C CYS A 261 84.02 -73.66 14.93
N GLU A 262 83.21 -74.73 14.90
CA GLU A 262 83.63 -76.05 14.40
C GLU A 262 84.25 -75.97 13.00
N GLU A 263 83.78 -75.05 12.16
CA GLU A 263 84.33 -74.80 10.81
C GLU A 263 85.75 -74.22 10.86
N SER A 264 86.06 -73.39 11.85
CA SER A 264 87.42 -72.90 12.08
C SER A 264 88.34 -74.03 12.57
N GLN A 265 87.81 -74.95 13.37
CA GLN A 265 88.53 -76.16 13.78
C GLN A 265 88.78 -77.10 12.59
N GLU A 266 87.80 -77.24 11.68
CA GLU A 266 87.92 -78.08 10.49
C GLU A 266 88.92 -77.51 9.47
N ILE A 267 88.93 -76.20 9.25
CA ILE A 267 89.96 -75.54 8.43
C ILE A 267 91.35 -75.72 9.05
N ALA A 268 91.49 -75.58 10.36
CA ALA A 268 92.74 -75.84 11.07
C ALA A 268 93.18 -77.31 10.93
N ARG A 269 92.24 -78.26 10.96
CA ARG A 269 92.47 -79.69 10.74
C ARG A 269 92.97 -79.96 9.33
N LEU A 270 92.32 -79.40 8.31
CA LEU A 270 92.71 -79.55 6.90
C LEU A 270 94.09 -78.93 6.62
N GLN A 271 94.37 -77.74 7.16
CA GLN A 271 95.67 -77.10 7.05
C GLN A 271 96.77 -77.97 7.69
N THR A 272 96.52 -78.51 8.88
CA THR A 272 97.48 -79.36 9.59
C THR A 272 97.73 -80.67 8.83
N ALA A 273 96.69 -81.34 8.35
CA ALA A 273 96.80 -82.55 7.55
C ALA A 273 97.61 -82.31 6.26
N TYR A 274 97.37 -81.20 5.56
CA TYR A 274 98.13 -80.81 4.38
C TYR A 274 99.62 -80.58 4.69
N ILE A 275 99.93 -79.84 5.76
CA ILE A 275 101.31 -79.58 6.19
C ILE A 275 102.04 -80.89 6.47
N CYS A 276 101.41 -81.80 7.25
CA CYS A 276 102.00 -83.09 7.58
C CYS A 276 102.24 -83.96 6.34
N ALA A 277 101.26 -84.06 5.43
CA ALA A 277 101.38 -84.85 4.22
C ALA A 277 102.44 -84.30 3.26
N GLN A 278 102.50 -82.98 3.07
CA GLN A 278 103.51 -82.34 2.21
C GLN A 278 104.92 -82.44 2.81
N HIS A 279 105.06 -82.29 4.12
CA HIS A 279 106.34 -82.46 4.80
C HIS A 279 106.88 -83.88 4.60
N GLN A 280 106.03 -84.90 4.78
CA GLN A 280 106.41 -86.30 4.52
C GLN A 280 106.75 -86.53 3.04
N LEU A 281 105.98 -85.97 2.11
CA LEU A 281 106.24 -86.09 0.68
C LEU A 281 107.62 -85.52 0.30
N ILE A 282 107.93 -84.31 0.76
CA ILE A 282 109.23 -83.66 0.49
C ILE A 282 110.37 -84.46 1.10
N GLN A 283 110.19 -84.99 2.32
CA GLN A 283 111.20 -85.83 2.96
C GLN A 283 111.43 -87.13 2.18
N MET A 284 110.39 -87.75 1.64
CA MET A 284 110.49 -88.96 0.83
C MET A 284 111.15 -88.69 -0.53
N GLN A 285 110.77 -87.59 -1.21
CA GLN A 285 111.41 -87.17 -2.47
C GLN A 285 112.88 -86.84 -2.28
N ALA A 286 113.25 -86.18 -1.18
CA ALA A 286 114.65 -85.90 -0.86
C ALA A 286 115.46 -87.20 -0.62
N LYS A 287 114.86 -88.20 0.05
CA LYS A 287 115.48 -89.53 0.23
C LYS A 287 115.62 -90.27 -1.10
N GLU A 288 114.60 -90.23 -1.95
CA GLU A 288 114.62 -90.82 -3.28
C GLU A 288 115.71 -90.20 -4.15
N GLU A 289 115.79 -88.87 -4.22
CA GLU A 289 116.85 -88.17 -4.98
C GLU A 289 118.24 -88.39 -4.38
N SER A 290 118.34 -88.51 -3.06
CA SER A 290 119.59 -88.89 -2.40
C SER A 290 120.03 -90.29 -2.82
N MET A 291 119.10 -91.25 -2.86
CA MET A 291 119.38 -92.62 -3.29
C MET A 291 119.69 -92.70 -4.78
N ASN A 292 118.97 -91.96 -5.63
CA ASN A 292 119.26 -91.84 -7.06
C ASN A 292 120.63 -91.20 -7.31
N SER A 293 120.99 -90.17 -6.55
CA SER A 293 122.31 -89.55 -6.62
C SER A 293 123.41 -90.50 -6.13
N ALA A 294 123.14 -91.30 -5.10
CA ALA A 294 124.05 -92.33 -4.63
C ALA A 294 124.23 -93.43 -5.70
N ILE A 295 123.15 -93.86 -6.35
CA ILE A 295 123.19 -94.80 -7.48
C ILE A 295 124.03 -94.21 -8.62
N LYS A 296 123.74 -92.99 -9.07
CA LYS A 296 124.53 -92.29 -10.10
C LYS A 296 126.01 -92.16 -9.72
N CYS A 297 126.30 -91.88 -8.45
CA CYS A 297 127.66 -91.82 -7.94
C CYS A 297 128.34 -93.18 -8.05
N VAL A 298 127.70 -94.25 -7.60
CA VAL A 298 128.22 -95.62 -7.71
C VAL A 298 128.39 -96.04 -9.17
N GLU A 299 127.44 -95.70 -10.05
CA GLU A 299 127.55 -95.93 -11.49
C GLU A 299 128.74 -95.19 -12.09
N SER A 300 128.96 -93.92 -11.74
CA SER A 300 130.13 -93.15 -12.18
C SER A 300 131.44 -93.70 -11.61
N MET A 301 131.44 -94.20 -10.37
CA MET A 301 132.59 -94.86 -9.75
C MET A 301 132.90 -96.18 -10.45
N LEU A 302 131.89 -97.01 -10.76
CA LEU A 302 132.04 -98.23 -11.54
C LEU A 302 132.56 -97.94 -12.96
N GLN A 303 132.07 -96.87 -13.60
CA GLN A 303 132.59 -96.40 -14.89
C GLN A 303 134.06 -95.94 -14.78
N SER A 304 134.45 -95.29 -13.67
CA SER A 304 135.84 -94.89 -13.42
C SER A 304 136.77 -96.06 -13.08
N LEU A 305 136.25 -97.13 -12.46
CA LEU A 305 136.98 -98.37 -12.16
C LEU A 305 137.26 -99.22 -13.41
N ASN A 306 136.41 -99.11 -14.45
CA ASN A 306 136.65 -99.75 -15.75
C ASN A 306 137.73 -99.04 -16.60
N ASN A 307 138.19 -97.86 -16.18
CA ASN A 307 139.36 -97.22 -16.75
C ASN A 307 140.53 -97.46 -15.78
N GLU A 308 141.48 -98.31 -16.16
CA GLU A 308 142.68 -98.61 -15.36
C GLU A 308 143.55 -97.36 -15.17
N ASP A 309 143.28 -96.55 -14.15
CA ASP A 309 144.27 -95.66 -13.55
C ASP A 309 143.93 -95.34 -12.09
N ILE A 310 144.09 -96.33 -11.22
CA ILE A 310 144.11 -96.12 -9.76
C ILE A 310 145.58 -96.10 -9.34
N GLY A 311 146.22 -94.95 -9.55
CA GLY A 311 147.65 -94.79 -9.31
C GLY A 311 148.03 -93.35 -8.99
N LYS A 312 147.71 -92.88 -7.77
CA LYS A 312 148.58 -92.08 -6.87
C LYS A 312 147.76 -91.39 -5.79
N GLN A 313 147.99 -91.86 -4.59
CA GLN A 313 147.34 -91.45 -3.36
C GLN A 313 148.33 -90.57 -2.59
N GLU A 314 148.27 -89.25 -2.79
CA GLU A 314 148.97 -88.30 -1.92
C GLU A 314 147.96 -87.28 -1.35
N ASN A 315 147.90 -87.24 -0.02
CA ASN A 315 147.07 -86.41 0.84
C ASN A 315 145.56 -86.70 0.91
N LEU A 316 145.21 -87.98 1.08
CA LEU A 316 143.85 -88.42 1.40
C LEU A 316 143.28 -87.75 2.66
N ASP A 317 144.05 -87.68 3.74
CA ASP A 317 143.50 -87.29 5.05
C ASP A 317 143.05 -85.83 5.07
N ALA A 318 143.78 -84.93 4.40
CA ALA A 318 143.37 -83.53 4.25
C ALA A 318 142.10 -83.39 3.38
N LYS A 319 141.97 -84.23 2.35
CA LYS A 319 140.81 -84.22 1.44
C LYS A 319 139.58 -84.88 2.06
N ILE A 320 139.77 -85.94 2.83
CA ILE A 320 138.74 -86.61 3.66
C ILE A 320 138.26 -85.65 4.74
N SER A 321 139.17 -84.93 5.42
CA SER A 321 138.79 -83.92 6.41
C SER A 321 137.98 -82.78 5.77
N SER A 322 138.43 -82.22 4.64
CA SER A 322 137.69 -81.19 3.92
C SER A 322 136.32 -81.66 3.39
N LEU A 323 136.22 -82.92 2.93
CA LEU A 323 134.94 -83.50 2.52
C LEU A 323 134.01 -83.77 3.70
N ASN A 324 134.55 -84.22 4.85
CA ASN A 324 133.77 -84.40 6.07
C ASN A 324 133.27 -83.06 6.62
N ASP A 325 134.08 -82.00 6.56
CA ASP A 325 133.65 -80.64 6.91
C ASP A 325 132.52 -80.19 5.99
N LYS A 326 132.66 -80.36 4.67
CA LYS A 326 131.59 -80.06 3.70
C LYS A 326 130.33 -80.91 3.94
N ILE A 327 130.47 -82.19 4.25
CA ILE A 327 129.33 -83.06 4.61
C ILE A 327 128.66 -82.56 5.90
N SER A 328 129.44 -82.11 6.88
CA SER A 328 128.91 -81.54 8.12
C SER A 328 128.16 -80.23 7.86
N THR A 329 128.71 -79.33 7.04
CA THR A 329 128.05 -78.09 6.62
C THR A 329 126.77 -78.37 5.85
N ILE A 330 126.80 -79.27 4.86
CA ILE A 330 125.61 -79.66 4.09
C ILE A 330 124.56 -80.33 4.99
N LYS A 331 124.96 -81.18 5.94
CA LYS A 331 124.03 -81.74 6.93
C LYS A 331 123.39 -80.66 7.80
N GLN A 332 124.17 -79.68 8.22
CA GLN A 332 123.67 -78.55 9.00
C GLN A 332 122.68 -77.70 8.20
N GLU A 333 122.99 -77.39 6.94
CA GLU A 333 122.09 -76.69 6.01
C GLU A 333 120.80 -77.49 5.76
N ILE A 334 120.88 -78.80 5.57
CA ILE A 334 119.70 -79.67 5.43
C ILE A 334 118.84 -79.62 6.70
N THR A 335 119.45 -79.64 7.89
CA THR A 335 118.69 -79.52 9.14
C THR A 335 118.07 -78.14 9.32
N GLN A 336 118.75 -77.07 8.88
CA GLN A 336 118.23 -75.72 8.94
C GLN A 336 117.03 -75.54 7.99
N ILE A 337 117.17 -75.96 6.73
CA ILE A 337 116.09 -75.91 5.74
C ILE A 337 114.88 -76.75 6.21
N SER A 338 115.13 -77.96 6.72
CA SER A 338 114.07 -78.87 7.18
C SER A 338 113.31 -78.34 8.40
N ASN A 339 113.99 -77.71 9.35
CA ASN A 339 113.39 -77.33 10.64
C ASN A 339 112.91 -75.87 10.67
N GLU A 340 113.61 -74.95 10.02
CA GLU A 340 113.35 -73.50 10.14
C GLU A 340 112.61 -72.93 8.93
N GLU A 341 112.97 -73.31 7.71
CA GLU A 341 112.45 -72.68 6.48
C GLU A 341 111.24 -73.41 5.89
N LEU A 342 111.23 -74.74 5.95
CA LEU A 342 110.20 -75.55 5.31
C LEU A 342 108.82 -75.39 5.96
N LEU A 343 108.74 -75.36 7.29
CA LEU A 343 107.46 -75.32 8.01
C LEU A 343 106.68 -73.99 7.80
N PRO A 344 107.30 -72.78 7.87
CA PRO A 344 106.63 -71.53 7.54
C PRO A 344 106.09 -71.48 6.10
N LEU A 345 106.87 -71.95 5.12
CA LEU A 345 106.45 -72.01 3.72
C LEU A 345 105.27 -72.98 3.51
N LEU A 346 105.28 -74.14 4.19
CA LEU A 346 104.15 -75.07 4.17
C LEU A 346 102.91 -74.49 4.84
N LYS A 347 103.06 -73.72 5.94
CA LYS A 347 101.95 -73.01 6.59
C LYS A 347 101.34 -71.96 5.68
N GLU A 348 102.15 -71.17 4.99
CA GLU A 348 101.68 -70.18 4.02
C GLU A 348 100.94 -70.85 2.85
N LYS A 349 101.51 -71.93 2.30
CA LYS A 349 100.87 -72.73 1.24
C LYS A 349 99.57 -73.37 1.69
N ALA A 350 99.50 -73.87 2.93
CA ALA A 350 98.27 -74.40 3.52
C ALA A 350 97.18 -73.33 3.68
N ARG A 351 97.56 -72.11 4.11
CA ARG A 351 96.65 -70.97 4.18
C ARG A 351 96.11 -70.60 2.81
N LEU A 352 96.99 -70.50 1.80
CA LEU A 352 96.60 -70.23 0.41
C LEU A 352 95.65 -71.31 -0.14
N LEU A 353 95.87 -72.58 0.19
CA LEU A 353 94.99 -73.68 -0.22
C LEU A 353 93.61 -73.61 0.46
N SER A 354 93.55 -73.17 1.72
CA SER A 354 92.29 -73.00 2.46
C SER A 354 91.54 -71.72 2.12
N ALA A 355 92.21 -70.71 1.54
CA ALA A 355 91.61 -69.40 1.27
C ALA A 355 90.37 -69.46 0.34
N PRO A 356 90.32 -70.26 -0.74
CA PRO A 356 89.12 -70.42 -1.55
C PRO A 356 87.95 -71.05 -0.78
N VAL A 357 88.23 -71.97 0.16
CA VAL A 357 87.20 -72.63 0.97
C VAL A 357 86.57 -71.64 1.94
N VAL A 358 87.41 -70.87 2.64
CA VAL A 358 86.95 -69.79 3.55
C VAL A 358 86.19 -68.72 2.77
N LYS A 359 86.71 -68.32 1.59
CA LYS A 359 86.02 -67.37 0.71
C LYS A 359 84.64 -67.89 0.30
N GLY A 360 84.53 -69.14 -0.16
CA GLY A 360 83.25 -69.72 -0.56
C GLY A 360 82.25 -69.82 0.61
N TYR A 361 82.72 -70.10 1.82
CA TYR A 361 81.88 -70.08 3.02
C TYR A 361 81.36 -68.68 3.33
N LEU A 362 82.24 -67.67 3.33
CA LEU A 362 81.85 -66.28 3.54
C LEU A 362 80.91 -65.76 2.45
N GLU A 363 81.14 -66.12 1.19
CA GLU A 363 80.24 -65.80 0.07
C GLU A 363 78.86 -66.45 0.26
N CYS A 364 78.80 -67.68 0.78
CA CYS A 364 77.54 -68.35 1.11
C CYS A 364 76.79 -67.64 2.25
N GLN A 365 77.50 -67.25 3.32
CA GLN A 365 76.91 -66.47 4.42
C GLN A 365 76.41 -65.10 3.93
N LEU A 366 77.20 -64.39 3.11
CA LEU A 366 76.79 -63.11 2.52
C LEU A 366 75.54 -63.28 1.65
N ALA A 367 75.50 -64.29 0.77
CA ALA A 367 74.33 -64.57 -0.05
C ALA A 367 73.07 -64.89 0.79
N GLN A 368 73.24 -65.56 1.93
CA GLN A 368 72.14 -65.82 2.86
C GLN A 368 71.63 -64.52 3.51
N GLN A 369 72.53 -63.64 3.96
CA GLN A 369 72.17 -62.34 4.54
C GLN A 369 71.53 -61.42 3.50
N ASP A 370 72.01 -61.42 2.27
CA ASP A 370 71.41 -60.68 1.16
C ASP A 370 69.97 -61.17 0.87
N CYS A 371 69.74 -62.48 0.95
CA CYS A 371 68.40 -63.05 0.82
C CYS A 371 67.47 -62.58 1.94
N TYR A 372 67.93 -62.56 3.20
CA TYR A 372 67.13 -62.05 4.32
C TYR A 372 66.86 -60.55 4.18
N THR A 373 67.87 -59.77 3.82
CA THR A 373 67.74 -58.32 3.61
C THR A 373 66.72 -58.01 2.51
N SER A 374 66.76 -58.75 1.40
CA SER A 374 65.81 -58.61 0.29
C SER A 374 64.36 -58.92 0.72
N ARG A 375 64.16 -59.99 1.53
CA ARG A 375 62.83 -60.32 2.08
C ARG A 375 62.34 -59.30 3.10
N GLN A 376 63.24 -58.77 3.94
CA GLN A 376 62.91 -57.69 4.87
C GLN A 376 62.50 -56.41 4.13
N ASP A 377 63.21 -56.04 3.06
CA ASP A 377 62.85 -54.89 2.23
C ASP A 377 61.47 -55.05 1.57
N GLU A 378 61.12 -56.25 1.11
CA GLU A 378 59.78 -56.54 0.59
C GLU A 378 58.69 -56.34 1.66
N ILE A 379 58.90 -56.84 2.88
CA ILE A 379 57.98 -56.63 4.01
C ILE A 379 57.87 -55.14 4.34
N CYS A 380 58.99 -54.42 4.42
CA CYS A 380 59.02 -52.98 4.66
C CYS A 380 58.24 -52.22 3.58
N ARG A 381 58.40 -52.56 2.30
CA ARG A 381 57.63 -51.96 1.20
C ARG A 381 56.13 -52.18 1.36
N HIS A 382 55.69 -53.38 1.74
CA HIS A 382 54.28 -53.65 2.01
C HIS A 382 53.74 -52.84 3.21
N LEU A 383 54.50 -52.76 4.30
CA LEU A 383 54.11 -51.97 5.48
C LEU A 383 54.06 -50.47 5.20
N ILE A 384 55.05 -49.94 4.46
CA ILE A 384 55.04 -48.54 4.03
C ILE A 384 53.81 -48.27 3.16
N ARG A 385 53.50 -49.14 2.19
CA ARG A 385 52.31 -48.99 1.36
C ARG A 385 51.03 -48.91 2.20
N GLN A 386 50.86 -49.84 3.14
CA GLN A 386 49.72 -49.88 4.04
C GLN A 386 49.66 -48.62 4.94
N LYS A 387 50.79 -48.15 5.45
CA LYS A 387 50.86 -46.91 6.23
C LYS A 387 50.44 -45.70 5.39
N THR A 388 51.01 -45.56 4.19
CA THR A 388 50.70 -44.42 3.30
C THR A 388 49.23 -44.39 2.88
N SER A 389 48.59 -45.55 2.73
CA SER A 389 47.17 -45.61 2.38
C SER A 389 46.27 -45.18 3.54
N PHE A 390 46.60 -45.54 4.79
CA PHE A 390 45.90 -45.02 5.96
C PHE A 390 46.12 -43.51 6.16
N GLU A 391 47.36 -43.03 6.01
CA GLU A 391 47.67 -41.59 6.08
C GLU A 391 46.91 -40.79 5.01
N LEU A 392 46.69 -41.36 3.82
CA LEU A 392 45.89 -40.72 2.77
C LEU A 392 44.41 -40.58 3.17
N ILE A 393 43.84 -41.60 3.81
CA ILE A 393 42.45 -41.56 4.31
C ILE A 393 42.32 -40.54 5.44
N GLU A 394 43.27 -40.52 6.37
CA GLU A 394 43.33 -39.53 7.44
C GLU A 394 43.41 -38.12 6.87
N LEU A 395 44.31 -37.87 5.91
CA LEU A 395 44.44 -36.59 5.23
C LEU A 395 43.15 -36.18 4.52
N ALA A 396 42.45 -37.10 3.85
CA ALA A 396 41.17 -36.82 3.21
C ALA A 396 40.12 -36.35 4.24
N CYS A 397 40.01 -37.02 5.39
CA CYS A 397 39.14 -36.62 6.49
C CYS A 397 39.52 -35.25 7.08
N GLU A 398 40.81 -34.98 7.28
CA GLU A 398 41.28 -33.70 7.79
C GLU A 398 41.01 -32.55 6.81
N MET A 399 41.23 -32.77 5.52
CA MET A 399 40.93 -31.80 4.47
C MET A 399 39.44 -31.48 4.41
N GLU A 400 38.58 -32.50 4.48
CA GLU A 400 37.13 -32.33 4.57
C GLU A 400 36.73 -31.54 5.81
N LEU A 401 37.25 -31.89 6.99
CA LEU A 401 36.99 -31.18 8.23
C LEU A 401 37.41 -29.70 8.15
N LYS A 402 38.59 -29.42 7.57
CA LYS A 402 39.05 -28.05 7.35
C LYS A 402 38.10 -27.29 6.44
N LYS A 403 37.60 -27.93 5.38
CA LYS A 403 36.61 -27.33 4.47
C LYS A 403 35.28 -27.08 5.16
N HIS A 404 34.79 -28.00 5.98
CA HIS A 404 33.60 -27.77 6.79
C HIS A 404 33.76 -26.59 7.75
N LYS A 405 34.90 -26.48 8.44
CA LYS A 405 35.19 -25.32 9.30
C LYS A 405 35.18 -24.00 8.51
N GLU A 406 35.79 -23.97 7.32
CA GLU A 406 35.79 -22.81 6.44
C GLU A 406 34.36 -22.41 6.03
N ILE A 407 33.54 -23.39 5.62
CA ILE A 407 32.13 -23.19 5.26
C ILE A 407 31.33 -22.69 6.47
N CYS A 408 31.51 -23.26 7.65
CA CYS A 408 30.85 -22.81 8.87
C CYS A 408 31.17 -21.34 9.16
N CYS A 409 32.45 -20.94 9.13
CA CYS A 409 32.85 -19.54 9.33
C CYS A 409 32.19 -18.62 8.28
N GLN A 410 32.12 -19.03 7.01
CA GLN A 410 31.47 -18.25 5.95
C GLN A 410 29.97 -18.11 6.20
N LEU A 411 29.29 -19.19 6.63
CA LEU A 411 27.87 -19.18 6.97
C LEU A 411 27.59 -18.30 8.18
N GLU A 412 28.40 -18.38 9.24
CA GLU A 412 28.28 -17.53 10.43
C GLU A 412 28.42 -16.04 10.08
N ASN A 413 29.41 -15.69 9.25
CA ASN A 413 29.60 -14.32 8.77
C ASN A 413 28.40 -13.83 7.93
N LEU A 414 27.83 -14.70 7.09
CA LEU A 414 26.64 -14.39 6.30
C LEU A 414 25.42 -14.17 7.20
N VAL A 415 25.22 -15.02 8.20
CA VAL A 415 24.12 -14.89 9.17
C VAL A 415 24.24 -13.57 9.94
N GLU A 416 25.44 -13.22 10.42
CA GLU A 416 25.64 -11.96 11.14
C GLU A 416 25.41 -10.74 10.22
N SER A 417 25.89 -10.79 8.97
CA SER A 417 25.65 -9.73 7.98
C SER A 417 24.17 -9.55 7.66
N LEU A 418 23.42 -10.66 7.50
CA LEU A 418 21.98 -10.63 7.29
C LEU A 418 21.23 -10.08 8.51
N LYS A 419 21.66 -10.45 9.71
CA LYS A 419 21.10 -9.94 10.97
C LYS A 419 21.34 -8.44 11.13
N GLN A 420 22.55 -7.96 10.81
CA GLN A 420 22.86 -6.54 10.78
C GLN A 420 21.97 -5.80 9.78
N SER A 421 21.87 -6.30 8.54
CA SER A 421 21.02 -5.70 7.51
C SER A 421 19.54 -5.67 7.92
N SER A 422 19.05 -6.74 8.57
CA SER A 422 17.69 -6.80 9.10
C SER A 422 17.46 -5.78 10.21
N ASN A 423 18.43 -5.61 11.13
CA ASN A 423 18.36 -4.59 12.18
C ASN A 423 18.38 -3.17 11.60
N GLU A 424 19.24 -2.89 10.62
CA GLU A 424 19.28 -1.60 9.92
C GLU A 424 17.95 -1.30 9.22
N LEU A 425 17.36 -2.30 8.56
CA LEU A 425 16.04 -2.17 7.95
C LEU A 425 14.96 -1.89 9.00
N GLN A 426 14.98 -2.61 10.13
CA GLN A 426 14.04 -2.40 11.23
C GLN A 426 14.16 -0.99 11.81
N GLN A 427 15.38 -0.48 12.00
CA GLN A 427 15.61 0.90 12.44
C GLN A 427 15.07 1.92 11.43
N ARG A 428 15.31 1.72 10.13
CA ARG A 428 14.76 2.59 9.08
C ARG A 428 13.23 2.57 9.09
N LEU A 429 12.62 1.39 9.21
CA LEU A 429 11.16 1.26 9.31
C LEU A 429 10.61 1.94 10.56
N GLN A 430 11.31 1.88 11.69
CA GLN A 430 10.93 2.59 12.90
C GLN A 430 10.98 4.11 12.69
N VAL A 431 12.06 4.65 12.12
CA VAL A 431 12.18 6.09 11.81
C VAL A 431 11.05 6.54 10.88
N ILE A 432 10.74 5.76 9.83
CA ILE A 432 9.62 6.04 8.93
C ILE A 432 8.29 6.03 9.71
N THR A 433 8.09 5.04 10.59
CA THR A 433 6.87 4.93 11.39
C THR A 433 6.70 6.12 12.33
N GLU A 434 7.77 6.55 13.01
CA GLU A 434 7.79 7.72 13.89
C GLU A 434 7.48 9.01 13.10
N GLN A 435 8.10 9.20 11.94
CA GLN A 435 7.80 10.33 11.06
C GLN A 435 6.35 10.30 10.57
N THR A 436 5.82 9.13 10.25
CA THR A 436 4.42 8.96 9.81
C THR A 436 3.44 9.24 10.96
N GLN A 437 3.80 8.90 12.20
CA GLN A 437 3.01 9.28 13.37
C GLN A 437 3.01 10.80 13.60
N HIS A 438 4.14 11.48 13.40
CA HIS A 438 4.23 12.94 13.46
C HIS A 438 3.49 13.65 12.31
N ALA A 439 3.35 12.98 11.17
CA ALA A 439 2.58 13.44 10.02
C ALA A 439 1.06 13.21 10.13
N LYS A 440 0.58 12.58 11.22
CA LYS A 440 -0.86 12.56 11.49
C LYS A 440 -1.37 14.00 11.57
N PRO A 441 -2.45 14.35 10.85
CA PRO A 441 -2.99 15.70 10.88
C PRO A 441 -3.31 16.06 12.32
N ARG A 442 -2.60 17.05 12.87
CA ARG A 442 -2.94 17.60 14.18
C ARG A 442 -4.37 18.12 14.07
N ASN A 443 -5.26 17.58 14.89
CA ASN A 443 -6.66 18.03 14.92
C ASN A 443 -6.80 19.48 15.45
N THR A 444 -5.70 20.06 15.91
CA THR A 444 -5.56 21.46 16.35
C THR A 444 -5.27 22.38 15.16
N ILE A 445 -6.08 23.43 15.02
CA ILE A 445 -5.90 24.50 14.03
C ILE A 445 -4.60 25.23 14.37
N SER A 446 -3.66 25.23 13.42
CA SER A 446 -2.39 25.94 13.53
C SER A 446 -2.61 27.46 13.55
N SER A 447 -1.79 28.19 14.31
CA SER A 447 -1.79 29.67 14.30
C SER A 447 -1.47 30.26 12.92
N ASN A 448 -0.84 29.49 12.03
CA ASN A 448 -0.56 29.90 10.66
C ASN A 448 -1.79 29.80 9.74
N ASP A 449 -2.81 29.03 10.12
CA ASP A 449 -4.08 28.96 9.39
C ASP A 449 -4.98 30.13 9.82
N GLY A 450 -4.65 31.32 9.29
CA GLY A 450 -5.36 32.56 9.59
C GLY A 450 -6.84 32.53 9.19
N PHE A 451 -7.20 31.74 8.18
CA PHE A 451 -8.59 31.58 7.75
C PHE A 451 -9.39 30.78 8.79
N SER A 452 -8.94 29.57 9.13
CA SER A 452 -9.63 28.72 10.11
C SER A 452 -9.64 29.36 11.49
N CYS A 453 -8.55 30.04 11.88
CA CYS A 453 -8.51 30.80 13.13
C CYS A 453 -9.55 31.92 13.20
N ARG A 454 -9.81 32.59 12.07
CA ARG A 454 -10.79 33.69 11.96
C ARG A 454 -12.22 33.17 11.89
N LEU A 455 -12.45 32.07 11.16
CA LEU A 455 -13.75 31.39 11.13
C LEU A 455 -14.14 30.89 12.53
N TYR A 456 -13.17 30.32 13.27
CA TYR A 456 -13.35 29.90 14.66
C TYR A 456 -13.73 31.09 15.57
N GLN A 457 -13.06 32.24 15.41
CA GLN A 457 -13.42 33.46 16.17
C GLN A 457 -14.81 33.98 15.83
N LEU A 458 -15.22 33.89 14.56
CA LEU A 458 -16.53 34.35 14.11
C LEU A 458 -17.67 33.47 14.67
N LEU A 459 -17.40 32.18 14.82
CA LEU A 459 -18.38 31.19 15.30
C LEU A 459 -18.42 31.05 16.84
N GLU A 460 -17.31 31.27 17.54
CA GLU A 460 -17.25 31.12 19.02
C GLU A 460 -17.80 32.35 19.77
N GLY A 461 -17.85 33.53 19.14
CA GLY A 461 -18.32 34.76 19.77
C GLY A 461 -17.37 35.32 20.84
N GLU A 462 -17.84 36.27 21.66
CA GLU A 462 -16.99 37.04 22.60
C GLU A 462 -16.46 36.24 23.82
N LYS A 463 -16.87 34.99 24.03
CA LYS A 463 -16.44 34.18 25.18
C LYS A 463 -15.70 32.93 24.72
N PRO A 464 -14.35 32.95 24.65
CA PRO A 464 -13.58 31.76 24.32
C PRO A 464 -13.69 30.76 25.47
N GLN A 465 -14.25 29.58 25.20
CA GLN A 465 -14.48 28.56 26.21
C GLN A 465 -13.26 27.64 26.40
N GLN A 466 -12.29 27.62 25.48
CA GLN A 466 -11.09 26.76 25.58
C GLN A 466 -9.81 27.34 24.95
N LEU A 467 -8.68 26.83 25.43
CA LEU A 467 -7.30 27.22 25.07
C LEU A 467 -6.83 26.74 23.68
N PHE A 468 -7.43 25.68 23.10
CA PHE A 468 -7.02 25.12 21.82
C PHE A 468 -8.18 25.12 20.81
N LYS A 469 -7.90 25.63 19.60
CA LYS A 469 -8.83 25.61 18.47
C LYS A 469 -8.67 24.29 17.72
N THR A 470 -9.72 23.51 17.54
CA THR A 470 -9.69 22.22 16.81
C THR A 470 -10.61 22.24 15.59
N TYR A 471 -10.24 21.53 14.52
CA TYR A 471 -11.06 21.43 13.30
C TYR A 471 -12.39 20.73 13.55
N GLU A 472 -12.41 19.70 14.40
CA GLU A 472 -13.63 19.01 14.82
C GLU A 472 -14.65 19.93 15.52
N ARG A 473 -14.18 20.84 16.38
CA ARG A 473 -15.06 21.80 17.06
C ARG A 473 -15.53 22.90 16.10
N LEU A 474 -14.69 23.31 15.15
CA LEU A 474 -15.10 24.22 14.08
C LEU A 474 -16.25 23.62 13.26
N GLU A 475 -16.17 22.32 12.95
CA GLU A 475 -17.25 21.58 12.29
C GLU A 475 -18.51 21.54 13.15
N GLN A 476 -18.40 21.20 14.45
CA GLN A 476 -19.54 21.20 15.36
C GLN A 476 -20.21 22.58 15.47
N MET A 477 -19.42 23.66 15.55
CA MET A 477 -19.95 25.03 15.56
C MET A 477 -20.63 25.40 14.24
N ALA A 478 -20.08 24.96 13.10
CA ALA A 478 -20.71 25.16 11.80
C ALA A 478 -22.02 24.37 11.66
N GLN A 479 -22.06 23.12 12.15
CA GLN A 479 -23.27 22.30 12.19
C GLN A 479 -24.34 22.93 13.09
N LYS A 480 -23.94 23.43 14.27
CA LYS A 480 -24.84 24.16 15.17
C LYS A 480 -25.40 25.42 14.49
N LEU A 481 -24.56 26.23 13.84
CA LEU A 481 -25.02 27.42 13.11
C LEU A 481 -26.03 27.06 12.01
N LYS A 482 -25.77 25.97 11.27
CA LYS A 482 -26.71 25.49 10.25
C LYS A 482 -28.06 25.12 10.87
N GLN A 483 -28.05 24.46 12.03
CA GLN A 483 -29.27 24.10 12.75
C GLN A 483 -29.99 25.34 13.29
N ASP A 484 -29.27 26.29 13.87
CA ASP A 484 -29.81 27.56 14.37
C ASP A 484 -30.46 28.35 13.21
N CYS A 485 -29.81 28.45 12.05
CA CYS A 485 -30.39 29.06 10.84
C CYS A 485 -31.67 28.35 10.38
N ALA A 486 -31.69 27.02 10.35
CA ALA A 486 -32.89 26.26 9.99
C ALA A 486 -34.04 26.54 10.97
N THR A 487 -33.78 26.52 12.28
CA THR A 487 -34.80 26.81 13.29
C THR A 487 -35.32 28.24 13.21
N ALA A 488 -34.45 29.23 12.93
CA ALA A 488 -34.88 30.61 12.74
C ALA A 488 -35.73 30.78 11.47
N GLN A 489 -35.40 30.05 10.40
CA GLN A 489 -36.18 30.05 9.17
C GLN A 489 -37.57 29.40 9.38
N ASP A 490 -37.63 28.30 10.13
CA ASP A 490 -38.89 27.64 10.50
C ASP A 490 -39.75 28.55 11.40
N GLN A 491 -39.15 29.23 12.38
CA GLN A 491 -39.85 30.21 13.22
C GLN A 491 -40.38 31.39 12.41
N LEU A 492 -39.60 31.89 11.45
CA LEU A 492 -40.02 32.96 10.55
C LEU A 492 -41.18 32.51 9.66
N ALA A 493 -41.11 31.30 9.10
CA ALA A 493 -42.19 30.72 8.31
C ALA A 493 -43.47 30.53 9.13
N ALA A 494 -43.37 30.00 10.36
CA ALA A 494 -44.50 29.86 11.28
C ALA A 494 -45.11 31.21 11.66
N SER A 495 -44.28 32.22 11.93
CA SER A 495 -44.74 33.59 12.21
C SER A 495 -45.44 34.22 10.99
N SER A 496 -44.88 34.05 9.80
CA SER A 496 -45.47 34.51 8.55
C SER A 496 -46.82 33.83 8.26
N GLN A 497 -46.94 32.53 8.56
CA GLN A 497 -48.19 31.78 8.44
C GLN A 497 -49.24 32.27 9.44
N GLU A 498 -48.88 32.51 10.71
CA GLU A 498 -49.83 33.05 11.69
C GLU A 498 -50.24 34.48 11.35
N GLN A 499 -49.32 35.33 10.87
CA GLN A 499 -49.66 36.66 10.36
C GLN A 499 -50.66 36.57 9.19
N SER A 500 -50.43 35.66 8.24
CA SER A 500 -51.35 35.43 7.11
C SER A 500 -52.72 34.94 7.59
N ARG A 501 -52.76 34.10 8.63
CA ARG A 501 -53.99 33.61 9.25
C ARG A 501 -54.74 34.73 9.98
N LEU A 502 -54.04 35.61 10.68
CA LEU A 502 -54.63 36.79 11.32
C LEU A 502 -55.17 37.78 10.30
N VAL A 503 -54.45 38.04 9.21
CA VAL A 503 -54.90 38.94 8.14
C VAL A 503 -56.12 38.37 7.42
N SER A 504 -56.13 37.08 7.11
CA SER A 504 -57.30 36.43 6.50
C SER A 504 -58.51 36.41 7.43
N LYS A 505 -58.31 36.18 8.73
CA LYS A 505 -59.37 36.30 9.73
C LYS A 505 -59.90 37.73 9.82
N LEU A 506 -59.03 38.73 9.90
CA LEU A 506 -59.44 40.14 9.93
C LEU A 506 -60.21 40.52 8.67
N LYS A 507 -59.77 40.06 7.50
CA LYS A 507 -60.48 40.26 6.24
C LYS A 507 -61.87 39.63 6.28
N SER A 508 -61.97 38.37 6.71
CA SER A 508 -63.25 37.70 6.92
C SER A 508 -64.15 38.47 7.89
N ASP A 509 -63.62 38.93 9.02
CA ASP A 509 -64.37 39.68 10.03
C ASP A 509 -64.89 41.01 9.43
N VAL A 510 -64.07 41.72 8.65
CA VAL A 510 -64.45 42.93 7.91
C VAL A 510 -65.51 42.64 6.86
N ASP A 511 -65.35 41.57 6.08
CA ASP A 511 -66.32 41.15 5.06
C ASP A 511 -67.66 40.80 5.74
N THR A 512 -67.64 40.11 6.89
CA THR A 512 -68.84 39.77 7.67
C THR A 512 -69.54 41.04 8.20
N LEU A 513 -68.76 42.03 8.65
CA LEU A 513 -69.27 43.32 9.11
C LEU A 513 -69.84 44.14 7.96
N HIS A 514 -69.18 44.10 6.80
CA HIS A 514 -69.65 44.72 5.57
C HIS A 514 -70.97 44.09 5.12
N ASP A 515 -71.07 42.77 5.07
CA ASP A 515 -72.31 42.05 4.73
C ASP A 515 -73.43 42.33 5.72
N ALA A 516 -73.13 42.44 7.03
CA ALA A 516 -74.13 42.78 8.04
C ALA A 516 -74.68 44.21 7.90
N LEU A 517 -73.81 45.16 7.53
CA LEU A 517 -74.19 46.58 7.38
C LEU A 517 -74.85 46.90 6.03
N TYR A 518 -74.46 46.18 4.97
CA TYR A 518 -74.87 46.49 3.60
C TYR A 518 -75.83 45.45 3.00
N ARG A 519 -75.96 44.23 3.56
CA ARG A 519 -76.81 43.11 3.06
C ARG A 519 -77.00 43.10 1.53
N GLY A 520 -75.92 43.28 0.77
CA GLY A 520 -75.92 43.24 -0.70
C GLY A 520 -76.33 44.52 -1.44
N GLY A 521 -76.50 45.67 -0.77
CA GLY A 521 -76.76 46.98 -1.40
C GLY A 521 -75.80 48.07 -0.94
N ASN A 522 -75.50 49.06 -1.78
CA ASN A 522 -74.56 50.17 -1.47
C ASN A 522 -75.09 51.21 -0.45
N GLN A 523 -76.11 50.90 0.35
CA GLN A 523 -76.69 51.81 1.36
C GLN A 523 -76.71 51.16 2.74
N ILE A 524 -76.20 51.88 3.74
CA ILE A 524 -76.09 51.43 5.14
C ILE A 524 -77.51 51.36 5.75
N GLN A 525 -77.92 50.19 6.26
CA GLN A 525 -79.16 50.03 7.02
C GLN A 525 -78.88 49.95 8.53
N LEU A 526 -79.12 51.04 9.25
CA LEU A 526 -78.96 51.13 10.72
C LEU A 526 -80.22 50.73 11.51
N SER A 527 -81.32 50.37 10.84
CA SER A 527 -82.61 50.05 11.48
C SER A 527 -82.96 48.58 11.28
N SER A 528 -83.34 47.87 12.36
CA SER A 528 -83.72 46.46 12.27
C SER A 528 -85.05 46.29 11.52
N PRO A 529 -85.14 45.38 10.52
CA PRO A 529 -86.35 45.17 9.74
C PRO A 529 -87.57 44.83 10.60
N GLU A 530 -87.37 44.12 11.71
CA GLU A 530 -88.43 43.76 12.66
C GLU A 530 -89.11 44.99 13.28
N LEU A 531 -88.34 46.06 13.57
CA LEU A 531 -88.89 47.33 14.09
C LEU A 531 -89.63 48.11 13.00
N CYS A 532 -89.11 48.12 11.77
CA CYS A 532 -89.80 48.77 10.64
C CYS A 532 -91.13 48.09 10.29
N GLU A 533 -91.23 46.77 10.45
CA GLU A 533 -92.49 46.03 10.30
C GLU A 533 -93.49 46.42 11.40
N GLN A 534 -93.05 46.49 12.65
CA GLN A 534 -93.89 46.89 13.79
C GLN A 534 -94.39 48.33 13.67
N PHE A 535 -93.55 49.27 13.21
CA PHE A 535 -93.98 50.65 12.97
C PHE A 535 -95.02 50.76 11.86
N ARG A 536 -94.88 49.98 10.77
CA ARG A 536 -95.90 49.93 9.70
C ARG A 536 -97.22 49.35 10.19
N GLN A 537 -97.18 48.33 11.05
CA GLN A 537 -98.39 47.77 11.65
C GLN A 537 -99.08 48.79 12.57
N LEU A 538 -98.31 49.51 13.40
CA LEU A 538 -98.84 50.55 14.28
C LEU A 538 -99.49 51.69 13.48
N GLU A 539 -98.88 52.09 12.36
CA GLU A 539 -99.43 53.12 11.47
C GLU A 539 -100.74 52.67 10.79
N ALA A 540 -100.83 51.39 10.41
CA ALA A 540 -102.07 50.81 9.88
C ALA A 540 -103.19 50.81 10.92
N ASP A 541 -102.90 50.38 12.16
CA ASP A 541 -103.87 50.36 13.27
C ASP A 541 -104.36 51.78 13.63
N LEU A 542 -103.46 52.77 13.60
CA LEU A 542 -103.77 54.17 13.90
C LEU A 542 -104.66 54.79 12.81
N ASN A 543 -104.44 54.45 11.55
CA ASN A 543 -105.31 54.84 10.45
C ASN A 543 -106.70 54.20 10.54
N GLN A 544 -106.79 52.93 10.96
CA GLN A 544 -108.07 52.25 11.19
C GLN A 544 -108.88 52.90 12.32
N LEU A 545 -108.22 53.29 13.42
CA LEU A 545 -108.87 54.02 14.51
C LEU A 545 -109.41 55.38 14.06
N ASN A 546 -108.64 56.13 13.27
CA ASN A 546 -109.08 57.40 12.70
C ASN A 546 -110.33 57.23 11.82
N GLN A 547 -110.40 56.18 11.02
CA GLN A 547 -111.57 55.90 10.20
C GLN A 547 -112.82 55.61 11.06
N LEU A 548 -112.69 54.79 12.11
CA LEU A 548 -113.79 54.51 13.04
C LEU A 548 -114.29 55.77 13.77
N LEU A 549 -113.39 56.68 14.13
CA LEU A 549 -113.74 57.94 14.76
C LEU A 549 -114.56 58.83 13.81
N MET A 550 -114.17 58.89 12.53
CA MET A 550 -114.88 59.65 11.50
C MET A 550 -116.29 59.09 11.26
N ASP A 551 -116.44 57.77 11.24
CA ASP A 551 -117.74 57.11 11.10
C ASP A 551 -118.67 57.41 12.29
N LEU A 552 -118.14 57.40 13.53
CA LEU A 552 -118.92 57.77 14.72
C LEU A 552 -119.36 59.24 14.68
N ILE A 553 -118.46 60.14 14.27
CA ILE A 553 -118.80 61.57 14.12
C ILE A 553 -119.91 61.75 13.07
N ALA A 554 -119.87 60.99 11.97
CA ALA A 554 -120.91 61.01 10.95
C ALA A 554 -122.26 60.52 11.49
N ASP A 555 -122.28 59.42 12.28
CA ASP A 555 -123.48 58.89 12.91
C ASP A 555 -124.08 59.86 13.96
N VAL A 556 -123.24 60.50 14.77
CA VAL A 556 -123.71 61.52 15.73
C VAL A 556 -124.30 62.74 15.00
N LYS A 557 -123.69 63.17 13.89
CA LYS A 557 -124.23 64.27 13.06
C LYS A 557 -125.55 63.87 12.41
N SER A 558 -125.69 62.64 11.92
CA SER A 558 -126.93 62.18 11.30
C SER A 558 -128.07 62.14 12.34
N LYS A 559 -127.81 61.61 13.54
CA LYS A 559 -128.76 61.60 14.67
C LYS A 559 -129.13 63.01 15.13
N ARG A 560 -128.16 63.94 15.16
CA ARG A 560 -128.42 65.35 15.46
C ARG A 560 -129.35 65.97 14.41
N ASN A 561 -129.07 65.76 13.12
CA ASN A 561 -129.91 66.29 12.04
C ASN A 561 -131.32 65.68 12.05
N PHE A 562 -131.45 64.41 12.40
CA PHE A 562 -132.75 63.75 12.59
C PHE A 562 -133.55 64.41 13.72
N LEU A 563 -132.91 64.68 14.86
CA LEU A 563 -133.53 65.38 15.98
C LEU A 563 -133.89 66.84 15.63
N GLU A 564 -133.07 67.55 14.85
CA GLU A 564 -133.33 68.95 14.47
C GLU A 564 -134.44 69.11 13.41
N SER A 565 -134.63 68.12 12.52
CA SER A 565 -135.57 68.22 11.40
C SER A 565 -137.04 67.96 11.77
N ASN A 566 -137.32 67.22 12.86
CA ASN A 566 -138.68 66.86 13.26
C ASN A 566 -139.11 67.57 14.56
N LYS A 567 -140.04 68.53 14.45
CA LYS A 567 -140.57 69.31 15.59
C LYS A 567 -141.12 68.45 16.73
N LEU A 568 -141.66 67.27 16.43
CA LEU A 568 -142.23 66.36 17.43
C LEU A 568 -141.12 65.70 18.28
N HIS A 569 -139.98 65.36 17.66
CA HIS A 569 -138.81 64.79 18.35
C HIS A 569 -138.03 65.84 19.15
N GLN A 570 -138.03 67.11 18.70
CA GLN A 570 -137.53 68.23 19.51
C GLN A 570 -138.34 68.42 20.80
N MET A 571 -139.67 68.29 20.72
CA MET A 571 -140.55 68.35 21.89
C MET A 571 -140.28 67.17 22.83
N GLU A 572 -140.18 65.94 22.30
CA GLU A 572 -139.85 64.75 23.10
C GLU A 572 -138.48 64.85 23.76
N ARG A 573 -137.45 65.32 23.05
CA ARG A 573 -136.13 65.61 23.64
C ARG A 573 -136.24 66.66 24.75
N ASN A 574 -136.98 67.74 24.53
CA ASN A 574 -137.12 68.80 25.55
C ASN A 574 -137.84 68.26 26.79
N LEU A 575 -138.91 67.47 26.62
CA LEU A 575 -139.58 66.77 27.72
C LEU A 575 -138.62 65.80 28.44
N TYR A 576 -137.82 65.04 27.70
CA TYR A 576 -136.82 64.13 28.28
C TYR A 576 -135.71 64.89 29.03
N VAL A 577 -135.27 66.04 28.53
CA VAL A 577 -134.31 66.90 29.21
C VAL A 577 -134.91 67.54 30.46
N TYR A 578 -136.15 68.02 30.40
CA TYR A 578 -136.85 68.59 31.57
C TYR A 578 -137.13 67.52 32.63
N PHE A 579 -137.47 66.29 32.25
CA PHE A 579 -137.61 65.16 33.18
C PHE A 579 -136.36 64.92 34.05
N PHE A 580 -135.14 65.13 33.50
CA PHE A 580 -133.90 64.94 34.25
C PHE A 580 -133.32 66.23 34.86
N LYS A 581 -133.80 67.42 34.47
CA LYS A 581 -133.20 68.70 34.88
C LYS A 581 -134.13 69.65 35.64
N ASP A 582 -135.44 69.57 35.45
CA ASP A 582 -136.40 70.52 36.02
C ASP A 582 -137.82 69.94 36.05
N GLU A 583 -138.15 69.24 37.13
CA GLU A 583 -139.45 68.57 37.31
C GLU A 583 -140.60 69.57 37.45
N ASP A 584 -140.36 70.73 38.07
CA ASP A 584 -141.37 71.77 38.27
C ASP A 584 -141.78 72.42 36.95
N HIS A 585 -140.83 72.65 36.04
CA HIS A 585 -141.12 73.21 34.71
C HIS A 585 -141.81 72.20 33.78
N LEU A 586 -141.48 70.91 33.91
CA LEU A 586 -142.20 69.84 33.23
C LEU A 586 -143.67 69.78 33.67
N LYS A 587 -143.92 69.87 34.99
CA LYS A 587 -145.27 69.87 35.55
C LYS A 587 -146.08 71.08 35.07
N GLU A 588 -145.50 72.27 35.03
CA GLU A 588 -146.15 73.48 34.51
C GLU A 588 -146.47 73.37 33.01
N MET A 589 -145.59 72.76 32.22
CA MET A 589 -145.78 72.61 30.77
C MET A 589 -146.84 71.55 30.44
N VAL A 590 -146.89 70.45 31.21
CA VAL A 590 -147.95 69.44 31.11
C VAL A 590 -149.28 70.03 31.58
N GLU A 591 -149.34 70.76 32.70
CA GLU A 591 -150.55 71.45 33.15
C GLU A 591 -151.05 72.48 32.13
N LYS A 592 -150.17 73.25 31.48
CA LYS A 592 -150.57 74.17 30.39
C LYS A 592 -151.10 73.42 29.16
N LEU A 593 -150.53 72.26 28.82
CA LEU A 593 -151.01 71.43 27.71
C LEU A 593 -152.37 70.79 28.05
N GLU A 594 -152.56 70.31 29.27
CA GLU A 594 -153.85 69.83 29.78
C GLU A 594 -154.89 70.95 29.77
N GLN A 595 -154.56 72.15 30.28
CA GLN A 595 -155.43 73.32 30.26
C GLN A 595 -155.75 73.81 28.84
N GLN A 596 -154.80 73.76 27.89
CA GLN A 596 -155.07 74.05 26.48
C GLN A 596 -155.96 72.99 25.83
N SER A 597 -155.86 71.73 26.24
CA SER A 597 -156.74 70.65 25.78
C SER A 597 -158.16 70.79 26.34
N GLU A 598 -158.31 71.14 27.62
CA GLU A 598 -159.59 71.40 28.27
C GLU A 598 -160.25 72.71 27.77
N ALA A 599 -159.47 73.75 27.47
CA ALA A 599 -159.95 74.99 26.88
C ALA A 599 -160.41 74.80 25.42
N LYS A 600 -159.71 73.98 24.63
CA LYS A 600 -160.19 73.56 23.30
C LYS A 600 -161.39 72.61 23.36
N ALA A 601 -161.54 71.84 24.44
CA ALA A 601 -162.74 71.03 24.68
C ALA A 601 -163.95 71.89 25.07
N LYS A 602 -163.78 72.94 25.89
CA LYS A 602 -164.84 73.89 26.29
C LYS A 602 -165.23 74.88 25.18
N ALA A 603 -164.28 75.31 24.34
CA ALA A 603 -164.55 76.13 23.15
C ALA A 603 -165.22 75.35 21.98
N ARG A 604 -165.41 74.03 22.12
CA ARG A 604 -166.28 73.24 21.23
C ARG A 604 -167.72 73.11 21.73
N VAL A 605 -168.06 73.66 22.91
CA VAL A 605 -169.40 73.51 23.52
C VAL A 605 -170.14 74.85 23.71
N LEU A 606 -169.46 76.00 23.67
CA LEU A 606 -170.08 77.34 23.69
C LEU A 606 -169.59 78.24 22.53
N GLU A 607 -169.58 77.68 21.32
CA GLU A 607 -170.03 78.40 20.12
C GLU A 607 -171.16 77.54 19.57
N ASN A 608 -172.37 77.74 20.11
CA ASN A 608 -172.87 78.99 20.72
C ASN A 608 -172.28 79.53 22.02
#